data_AF-A0A7V9FBT2-F1
#
_entry.id   AF-A0A7V9FBT2-F1
#
_cell.length_a   1.000
_cell.length_b   1.000
_cell.length_c   1.000
_cell.angle_alpha   90.00
_cell.angle_beta   90.00
_cell.angle_gamma   90.00
#
_symmetry.space_group_name_H-M   'P 1'
#
loop_
_entity.id
_entity.type
_entity.pdbx_description
1 polymer ?
#
loop_
_entity_poly.entity_id
_entity_poly.type
_entity_poly.pdbx_seq_one_letter_code
_entity_poly.pdbx_strand_id
1 'polypeptide(L)'
;MYLRMDRLPIELPEPKGPSPNSASAVQELLGGKFGEMSTLMNYTMQSFNFRGRSEYRPFYDLIANIATEELSDIELVAYTINLLLNGATERGTDPTVAPLKNVTDARNHYHFIASGQQALPVDFMGNPWNSSYVFSSGN
;
A
#
# COMPACT_ATOMS: atom_id res chain seq x y z
N MET A 1 -7.51 -12.93 -15.87
CA MET A 1 -6.38 -12.27 -16.57
C MET A 1 -6.42 -10.81 -16.17
N TYR A 2 -5.27 -10.22 -15.85
CA TYR A 2 -5.13 -8.81 -15.53
C TYR A 2 -4.32 -8.13 -16.63
N LEU A 3 -4.61 -6.87 -16.88
CA LEU A 3 -3.81 -5.97 -17.70
C LEU A 3 -3.36 -4.83 -16.79
N ARG A 4 -2.19 -4.24 -17.07
CA ARG A 4 -1.67 -3.09 -16.33
C ARG A 4 -1.52 -1.91 -17.27
N MET A 5 -2.00 -0.75 -16.84
CA MET A 5 -1.73 0.54 -17.47
C MET A 5 -0.71 1.27 -16.61
N ASP A 6 0.32 1.85 -17.23
CA ASP A 6 1.39 2.57 -16.52
C ASP A 6 0.93 4.01 -16.19
N ARG A 7 -0.05 4.12 -15.30
CA ARG A 7 -0.61 5.39 -14.82
C ARG A 7 -1.32 5.18 -13.49
N LEU A 8 -1.22 6.18 -12.62
CA LEU A 8 -2.05 6.26 -11.41
C LEU A 8 -3.52 6.57 -11.77
N PRO A 9 -4.49 6.23 -10.89
CA PRO A 9 -5.89 6.59 -11.10
C PRO A 9 -6.10 8.12 -11.09
N ILE A 10 -5.28 8.85 -10.32
CA ILE A 10 -5.25 10.32 -10.26
C ILE A 10 -3.80 10.84 -10.22
N GLU A 11 -3.61 12.09 -10.63
CA GLU A 11 -2.33 12.78 -10.43
C GLU A 11 -2.18 13.22 -8.97
N LEU A 12 -0.98 13.08 -8.43
CA LEU A 12 -0.63 13.52 -7.09
C LEU A 12 0.33 14.71 -7.15
N PRO A 13 0.10 15.77 -6.35
CA PRO A 13 1.02 16.90 -6.30
C PRO A 13 2.35 16.50 -5.66
N GLU A 14 3.42 17.15 -6.09
CA GLU A 14 4.73 16.96 -5.47
C GLU A 14 4.76 17.60 -4.06
N PRO A 15 5.15 16.86 -3.01
CA PRO A 15 5.27 17.43 -1.68
C PRO A 15 6.42 18.45 -1.62
N LYS A 16 6.29 19.47 -0.76
CA LYS A 16 7.33 20.50 -0.57
C LYS A 16 8.63 19.96 0.03
N GLY A 17 8.59 18.77 0.61
CA GLY A 17 9.71 18.09 1.24
C GLY A 17 9.30 16.76 1.85
N PRO A 18 10.27 15.94 2.28
CA PRO A 18 9.99 14.64 2.89
C PRO A 18 9.26 14.79 4.22
N SER A 19 8.38 13.83 4.52
CA SER A 19 7.74 13.67 5.83
C SER A 19 7.65 12.19 6.21
N PRO A 20 8.72 11.61 6.81
CA PRO A 20 8.75 10.20 7.20
C PRO A 20 7.65 9.79 8.18
N ASN A 21 7.28 10.68 9.11
CA ASN A 21 6.23 10.39 10.08
C ASN A 21 4.82 10.43 9.46
N SER A 22 4.60 11.27 8.44
CA SER A 22 3.38 11.21 7.63
C SER A 22 3.35 9.93 6.79
N ALA A 23 4.48 9.54 6.17
CA ALA A 23 4.59 8.28 5.44
C ALA A 23 4.28 7.07 6.33
N SER A 24 4.78 7.07 7.58
CA SER A 24 4.45 6.07 8.59
C SER A 24 2.96 6.07 8.94
N ALA A 25 2.29 7.22 9.05
CA ALA A 25 0.85 7.24 9.31
C ALA A 25 0.03 6.72 8.11
N VAL A 26 0.41 7.10 6.88
CA VAL A 26 -0.27 6.65 5.65
C VAL A 26 -0.12 5.14 5.43
N GLN A 27 0.89 4.48 6.01
CA GLN A 27 1.00 3.02 5.98
C GLN A 27 -0.22 2.29 6.54
N GLU A 28 -0.98 2.91 7.46
CA GLU A 28 -2.24 2.31 7.92
C GLU A 28 -3.26 2.15 6.78
N LEU A 29 -3.27 3.09 5.84
CA LEU A 29 -4.12 3.03 4.66
C LEU A 29 -3.61 2.01 3.64
N LEU A 30 -2.35 1.55 3.72
CA LEU A 30 -1.83 0.50 2.85
C LEU A 30 -1.99 -0.88 3.50
N GLY A 31 -1.15 -1.17 4.50
CA GLY A 31 -1.02 -2.49 5.12
C GLY A 31 -1.76 -2.66 6.45
N GLY A 32 -2.51 -1.64 6.89
CA GLY A 32 -3.37 -1.72 8.07
C GLY A 32 -4.53 -2.71 7.90
N LYS A 33 -5.17 -3.05 9.03
CA LYS A 33 -6.31 -3.99 9.03
C LYS A 33 -7.47 -3.53 8.14
N PHE A 34 -7.62 -2.22 7.98
CA PHE A 34 -8.65 -1.60 7.13
C PHE A 34 -8.04 -0.82 5.96
N GLY A 35 -6.77 -1.05 5.63
CA GLY A 35 -6.11 -0.44 4.48
C GLY A 35 -6.42 -1.16 3.16
N GLU A 36 -5.92 -0.59 2.06
CA GLU A 36 -6.23 -1.01 0.69
C GLU A 36 -5.74 -2.44 0.38
N MET A 37 -4.71 -2.94 1.07
CA MET A 37 -4.34 -4.37 0.94
C MET A 37 -5.46 -5.29 1.43
N SER A 38 -6.20 -4.87 2.46
CA SER A 38 -7.31 -5.64 3.01
C SER A 38 -8.53 -5.60 2.10
N THR A 39 -8.92 -4.43 1.58
CA THR A 39 -10.03 -4.31 0.62
C THR A 39 -9.74 -5.12 -0.64
N LEU A 40 -8.56 -4.93 -1.24
CA LEU A 40 -8.09 -5.68 -2.40
C LEU A 40 -8.22 -7.19 -2.19
N MET A 41 -7.64 -7.72 -1.11
CA MET A 41 -7.59 -9.16 -0.89
C MET A 41 -8.95 -9.74 -0.48
N ASN A 42 -9.80 -8.97 0.21
CA ASN A 42 -11.18 -9.38 0.49
C ASN A 42 -11.96 -9.55 -0.81
N TYR A 43 -12.04 -8.52 -1.66
CA TYR A 43 -12.82 -8.59 -2.88
C TYR A 43 -12.22 -9.55 -3.90
N THR A 44 -10.89 -9.65 -3.98
CA THR A 44 -10.21 -10.64 -4.83
C THR A 44 -10.63 -12.05 -4.44
N MET A 45 -10.52 -12.42 -3.15
CA MET A 45 -10.88 -13.76 -2.70
C MET A 45 -12.38 -14.03 -2.80
N GLN A 46 -13.23 -13.05 -2.51
CA GLN A 46 -14.68 -13.16 -2.72
C GLN A 46 -15.02 -13.37 -4.20
N SER A 47 -14.38 -12.66 -5.13
CA SER A 47 -14.59 -12.83 -6.57
C SER A 47 -14.14 -14.22 -7.05
N PHE A 48 -13.02 -14.73 -6.52
CA PHE A 48 -12.50 -16.06 -6.87
C PHE A 48 -13.41 -17.17 -6.34
N ASN A 49 -13.83 -17.05 -5.07
CA ASN A 49 -14.68 -18.02 -4.39
C ASN A 49 -16.16 -17.90 -4.75
N PHE A 50 -16.55 -16.91 -5.56
CA PHE A 50 -17.94 -16.60 -5.88
C PHE A 50 -18.68 -17.79 -6.50
N ARG A 51 -19.78 -18.22 -5.87
CA ARG A 51 -20.64 -19.32 -6.33
C ARG A 51 -21.84 -18.77 -7.10
N GLY A 52 -22.29 -19.49 -8.14
CA GLY A 52 -23.45 -19.07 -8.93
C GLY A 52 -23.17 -17.85 -9.82
N ARG A 53 -21.96 -17.71 -10.37
CA ARG A 53 -21.54 -16.55 -11.19
C ARG A 53 -22.48 -16.21 -12.36
N SER A 54 -23.21 -17.20 -12.90
CA SER A 54 -24.20 -16.98 -13.96
C SER A 54 -25.56 -16.55 -13.41
N GLU A 55 -25.97 -17.09 -12.27
CA GLU A 55 -27.27 -16.79 -11.63
C GLU A 55 -27.25 -15.43 -10.92
N TYR A 56 -26.16 -15.13 -10.21
CA TYR A 56 -25.95 -13.89 -9.45
C TYR A 56 -24.95 -12.96 -10.13
N ARG A 57 -25.03 -12.89 -11.47
CA ARG A 57 -24.07 -12.16 -12.31
C ARG A 57 -23.83 -10.71 -11.87
N PRO A 58 -24.85 -9.89 -11.53
CA PRO A 58 -24.63 -8.51 -11.12
C PRO A 58 -23.75 -8.37 -9.87
N PHE A 59 -23.88 -9.29 -8.91
CA PHE A 59 -23.09 -9.28 -7.67
C PHE A 59 -21.66 -9.73 -7.91
N TYR A 60 -21.49 -10.78 -8.73
CA TYR A 60 -20.17 -11.22 -9.15
C TYR A 60 -19.42 -10.11 -9.89
N ASP A 61 -20.08 -9.45 -10.84
CA ASP A 61 -19.47 -8.36 -11.62
C ASP A 61 -19.09 -7.19 -10.73
N LEU A 62 -19.94 -6.82 -9.76
CA LEU A 62 -19.64 -5.77 -8.79
C LEU A 62 -18.36 -6.09 -7.99
N ILE A 63 -18.30 -7.27 -7.36
CA ILE A 63 -17.16 -7.64 -6.51
C ILE A 63 -15.88 -7.78 -7.34
N ALA A 64 -15.96 -8.43 -8.51
CA ALA A 64 -14.80 -8.61 -9.38
C ALA A 64 -14.28 -7.28 -9.96
N ASN A 65 -15.18 -6.32 -10.21
CA ASN A 65 -14.82 -5.00 -10.70
C ASN A 65 -14.16 -4.16 -9.60
N ILE A 66 -14.75 -4.10 -8.41
CA ILE A 66 -14.14 -3.40 -7.26
C ILE A 66 -12.78 -4.02 -6.92
N ALA A 67 -12.66 -5.35 -6.87
CA ALA A 67 -11.37 -6.02 -6.64
C ALA A 67 -10.27 -5.57 -7.64
N THR A 68 -10.66 -5.17 -8.84
CA THR A 68 -9.72 -4.66 -9.85
C THR A 68 -9.39 -3.19 -9.63
N GLU A 69 -10.33 -2.37 -9.14
CA GLU A 69 -10.11 -0.98 -8.74
C GLU A 69 -9.09 -0.89 -7.59
N GLU A 70 -9.24 -1.74 -6.58
CA GLU A 70 -8.37 -1.78 -5.39
C GLU A 70 -6.89 -2.08 -5.72
N LEU A 71 -6.60 -2.67 -6.89
CA LEU A 71 -5.21 -2.82 -7.37
C LEU A 71 -4.57 -1.45 -7.64
N SER A 72 -5.36 -0.48 -8.10
CA SER A 72 -4.90 0.89 -8.35
C SER A 72 -4.82 1.71 -7.07
N ASP A 73 -5.65 1.40 -6.07
CA ASP A 73 -5.62 2.09 -4.77
C ASP A 73 -4.38 1.72 -3.97
N ILE A 74 -4.01 0.43 -3.93
CA ILE A 74 -2.72 0.05 -3.30
C ILE A 74 -1.52 0.70 -4.01
N GLU A 75 -1.57 0.86 -5.33
CA GLU A 75 -0.52 1.53 -6.12
C GLU A 75 -0.47 3.02 -5.78
N LEU A 76 -1.61 3.68 -5.69
CA LEU A 76 -1.74 5.09 -5.34
C LEU A 76 -1.25 5.38 -3.92
N VAL A 77 -1.63 4.56 -2.94
CA VAL A 77 -1.21 4.74 -1.54
C VAL A 77 0.29 4.44 -1.40
N ALA A 78 0.80 3.38 -2.02
CA ALA A 78 2.24 3.09 -2.03
C ALA A 78 3.04 4.23 -2.68
N TYR A 79 2.56 4.79 -3.80
CA TYR A 79 3.17 5.94 -4.45
C TYR A 79 3.15 7.19 -3.54
N THR A 80 2.04 7.43 -2.84
CA THR A 80 1.92 8.53 -1.85
C THR A 80 2.96 8.40 -0.74
N ILE A 81 3.15 7.19 -0.19
CA ILE A 81 4.16 6.92 0.84
C ILE A 81 5.56 7.17 0.27
N ASN A 82 5.85 6.70 -0.95
CA ASN A 82 7.14 6.90 -1.61
C ASN A 82 7.43 8.39 -1.85
N LEU A 83 6.44 9.18 -2.28
CA LEU A 83 6.57 10.64 -2.41
C LEU A 83 6.95 11.30 -1.08
N LEU A 84 6.31 10.89 0.02
CA LEU A 84 6.59 11.42 1.35
C LEU A 84 7.96 11.01 1.89
N LEU A 85 8.54 9.91 1.41
CA LEU A 85 9.89 9.47 1.78
C LEU A 85 10.98 10.07 0.86
N ASN A 86 10.61 10.57 -0.32
CA ASN A 86 11.57 11.05 -1.31
C ASN A 86 12.36 12.25 -0.77
N GLY A 87 13.69 12.14 -0.82
CA GLY A 87 14.60 13.18 -0.32
C GLY A 87 14.76 13.21 1.21
N ALA A 88 14.22 12.23 1.96
CA ALA A 88 14.36 12.16 3.41
C ALA A 88 15.82 12.03 3.88
N THR A 89 16.69 11.45 3.05
CA THR A 89 18.12 11.32 3.33
C THR A 89 18.95 11.65 2.11
N GLU A 90 20.20 12.06 2.33
CA GLU A 90 21.17 12.22 1.25
C GLU A 90 21.67 10.84 0.81
N ARG A 91 21.68 10.59 -0.51
CA ARG A 91 22.26 9.38 -1.09
C ARG A 91 23.77 9.57 -1.27
N GLY A 92 24.55 8.61 -0.82
CA GLY A 92 26.01 8.62 -0.96
C GLY A 92 26.60 7.27 -0.59
N THR A 93 27.88 7.06 -0.92
CA THR A 93 28.62 5.84 -0.60
C THR A 93 29.45 5.96 0.68
N ASP A 94 29.64 7.18 1.20
CA ASP A 94 30.39 7.43 2.43
C ASP A 94 29.45 7.28 3.65
N PRO A 95 29.60 6.24 4.48
CA PRO A 95 28.78 6.09 5.67
C PRO A 95 29.21 7.02 6.82
N THR A 96 30.41 7.60 6.77
CA THR A 96 31.00 8.37 7.90
C THR A 96 30.30 9.70 8.14
N VAL A 97 29.60 10.24 7.13
CA VAL A 97 28.77 11.44 7.24
C VAL A 97 27.41 11.20 7.90
N ALA A 98 27.12 9.95 8.28
CA ALA A 98 25.85 9.49 8.83
C ALA A 98 24.65 9.92 7.96
N PRO A 99 24.52 9.38 6.72
CA PRO A 99 23.51 9.84 5.76
C PRO A 99 22.07 9.71 6.25
N LEU A 100 21.80 8.79 7.19
CA LEU A 100 20.48 8.58 7.79
C LEU A 100 20.23 9.43 9.07
N LYS A 101 21.12 10.37 9.43
CA LYS A 101 21.00 11.16 10.68
C LYS A 101 19.68 11.92 10.80
N ASN A 102 19.08 12.34 9.68
CA ASN A 102 17.85 13.13 9.66
C ASN A 102 16.58 12.32 9.96
N VAL A 103 16.69 10.99 10.02
CA VAL A 103 15.55 10.07 10.13
C VAL A 103 15.66 9.16 11.35
N THR A 104 16.56 9.46 12.28
CA THR A 104 16.72 8.70 13.53
C THR A 104 15.47 8.76 14.41
N ASP A 105 14.72 9.86 14.33
CA ASP A 105 13.48 10.07 15.08
C ASP A 105 12.20 9.69 14.29
N ALA A 106 12.37 9.04 13.13
CA ALA A 106 11.24 8.55 12.37
C ALA A 106 10.53 7.41 13.13
N ARG A 107 9.19 7.39 13.10
CA ARG A 107 8.39 6.38 13.78
C ARG A 107 8.56 4.98 13.19
N ASN A 108 8.78 4.90 11.87
CA ASN A 108 8.96 3.64 11.16
C ASN A 108 10.36 3.56 10.54
N HIS A 109 11.33 3.01 11.29
CA HIS A 109 12.69 2.84 10.78
C HIS A 109 12.80 1.80 9.66
N TYR A 110 11.81 0.90 9.49
CA TYR A 110 11.83 -0.07 8.40
C TYR A 110 11.75 0.58 7.02
N HIS A 111 11.19 1.79 6.91
CA HIS A 111 11.28 2.60 5.69
C HIS A 111 12.74 2.84 5.28
N PHE A 112 13.67 3.01 6.21
CA PHE A 112 15.06 3.33 5.90
C PHE A 112 15.98 2.12 5.89
N ILE A 113 15.65 1.11 6.70
CA ILE A 113 16.52 -0.06 6.91
C ILE A 113 16.13 -1.23 6.00
N ALA A 114 14.83 -1.51 5.85
CA ALA A 114 14.35 -2.70 5.15
C ALA A 114 14.01 -2.46 3.67
N SER A 115 13.54 -1.25 3.33
CA SER A 115 12.96 -0.96 2.02
C SER A 115 13.73 0.07 1.18
N GLY A 116 14.75 0.72 1.75
CA GLY A 116 15.52 1.74 1.01
C GLY A 116 14.68 2.97 0.64
N GLN A 117 13.86 3.45 1.59
CA GLN A 117 12.93 4.58 1.50
C GLN A 117 11.70 4.31 0.63
N GLN A 118 11.04 3.18 0.87
CA GLN A 118 9.86 2.78 0.11
C GLN A 118 8.72 2.30 1.02
N ALA A 119 7.51 2.29 0.48
CA ALA A 119 6.37 1.63 1.10
C ALA A 119 6.65 0.15 1.37
N LEU A 120 6.06 -0.37 2.44
CA LEU A 120 6.17 -1.75 2.88
C LEU A 120 4.77 -2.31 3.12
N PRO A 121 4.52 -3.62 2.94
CA PRO A 121 3.24 -4.26 3.24
C PRO A 121 3.04 -4.43 4.76
N VAL A 122 3.02 -3.32 5.49
CA VAL A 122 2.92 -3.24 6.95
C VAL A 122 1.97 -2.12 7.35
N ASP A 123 1.42 -2.20 8.55
CA ASP A 123 0.63 -1.12 9.17
C ASP A 123 1.52 0.05 9.67
N PHE A 124 0.91 1.09 10.26
CA PHE A 124 1.68 2.25 10.76
C PHE A 124 2.62 1.93 11.93
N MET A 125 2.39 0.80 12.63
CA MET A 125 3.22 0.29 13.72
C MET A 125 4.31 -0.67 13.24
N GLY A 126 4.36 -0.96 11.94
CA GLY A 126 5.31 -1.87 11.32
C GLY A 126 4.93 -3.35 11.42
N ASN A 127 3.70 -3.69 11.81
CA ASN A 127 3.24 -5.08 11.78
C ASN A 127 2.94 -5.49 10.33
N PRO A 128 3.43 -6.66 9.87
CA PRO A 128 3.09 -7.16 8.54
C PRO A 128 1.59 -7.33 8.34
N TRP A 129 1.10 -6.87 7.18
CA TRP A 129 -0.22 -7.25 6.71
C TRP A 129 -0.29 -8.78 6.61
N ASN A 130 -1.41 -9.36 7.03
CA ASN A 130 -1.56 -10.82 7.02
C ASN A 130 -2.96 -11.25 6.60
N SER A 131 -3.06 -12.48 6.12
CA SER A 131 -4.28 -13.02 5.53
C SER A 131 -5.43 -13.20 6.52
N SER A 132 -5.23 -13.05 7.83
CA SER A 132 -6.33 -13.09 8.80
C SER A 132 -7.29 -11.90 8.67
N TYR A 133 -6.90 -10.84 7.94
CA TYR A 133 -7.76 -9.71 7.61
C TYR A 133 -8.71 -9.99 6.43
N VAL A 134 -8.56 -11.13 5.76
CA VAL A 134 -9.40 -11.54 4.63
C VAL A 134 -10.58 -12.36 5.13
N PHE A 135 -11.79 -11.97 4.75
CA PHE A 135 -13.03 -12.68 5.03
C PHE A 135 -13.78 -12.98 3.73
N SER A 136 -13.97 -14.27 3.46
CA SER A 136 -14.69 -14.78 2.29
C SER A 136 -15.47 -16.04 2.69
N SER A 137 -16.69 -15.84 3.21
CA SER A 137 -17.54 -16.92 3.72
C SER A 137 -18.21 -17.75 2.62
N GLY A 138 -18.45 -17.14 1.45
CA GLY A 138 -19.21 -17.72 0.36
C GLY A 138 -20.74 -17.77 0.60
N ASN A 139 -21.21 -17.15 1.69
CA ASN A 139 -22.63 -16.88 1.92
C ASN A 139 -23.04 -15.55 1.28
#